data_AF-A0A2I3HNG9-F1
#
_entry.id   AF-A0A2I3HNG9-F1
#
_cell.length_a   1.000
_cell.length_b   1.000
_cell.length_c   1.000
_cell.angle_alpha   90.00
_cell.angle_beta   90.00
_cell.angle_gamma   90.00
#
_symmetry.space_group_name_H-M   'P 1'
#
loop_
_entity.id
_entity.type
_entity.pdbx_description
1 polymer ?
#
loop_
_entity_poly.entity_id
_entity_poly.type
_entity_poly.pdbx_seq_one_letter_code
_entity_poly.pdbx_strand_id
1 'polypeptide(L)'
;METQLQSIFEEVVKTEVIEEAFPGMFMDTPEDEKTKLISCLGAFRQFWGGLSQESHEQCIQWIVKFIHGQHSPKRISFLYDCLAMAVETGLLPPRLVCESLINSDTLEWERTQLWALTFKLVRKIIGGVDYKGVRDLLKVILEKILTIPNTVSSAVVQQLLAAREVIAYILERNACLLPAYFAVTEIRKLYPEGKLPHWLLGNLVSDFVDTFRPTARINSICGRCSLLPVVNNSGAICNSWKLDPATLRFPLKGLLPYDKDLFEPQTALLRYVLEQPYSRDMVCNMLGLNKQHKQRCPVLEDQLVDLVVYAMERSETEEKFDDGGTSQLLWQHLSSQLIFFVLFQFASFPHMVLSLHQKLAGRGLIKGRDHLMWVLLQFISGSIQKNALADFLPVMKLFDLLYPEKEYIPVPDINKPQSTHAFAMTCIWIHLNRKAQNDNSKLQIPIPHSLRLHHESAFADCFQITCMGDLTHTP
;
A
#
# COMPACT_ATOMS: atom_id res chain seq x y z
N MET A 1 -37.20 11.79 28.17
CA MET A 1 -36.21 10.75 28.47
C MET A 1 -35.02 11.35 29.23
N GLU A 2 -34.23 12.22 28.59
CA GLU A 2 -33.00 12.78 29.19
C GLU A 2 -33.21 13.54 30.51
N THR A 3 -34.28 14.33 30.62
CA THR A 3 -34.62 15.06 31.87
C THR A 3 -34.98 14.12 33.03
N GLN A 4 -35.66 13.00 32.74
CA GLN A 4 -35.97 11.98 33.74
C GLN A 4 -34.71 11.20 34.14
N LEU A 5 -33.86 10.87 33.17
CA LEU A 5 -32.56 10.26 33.44
C LEU A 5 -31.67 11.17 34.31
N GLN A 6 -31.65 12.48 34.05
CA GLN A 6 -30.95 13.45 34.89
C GLN A 6 -31.42 13.38 36.34
N SER A 7 -32.73 13.45 36.58
CA SER A 7 -33.27 13.39 37.94
C SER A 7 -32.97 12.07 38.64
N ILE A 8 -33.06 10.93 37.94
CA ILE A 8 -32.76 9.62 38.52
C ILE A 8 -31.29 9.53 38.93
N PHE A 9 -30.36 9.88 38.04
CA PHE A 9 -28.94 9.74 38.31
C PHE A 9 -28.39 10.80 39.26
N GLU A 10 -29.00 11.99 39.34
CA GLU A 10 -28.72 12.98 40.39
C GLU A 10 -29.10 12.48 41.77
N GLU A 11 -30.27 11.86 41.92
CA GLU A 11 -30.66 11.26 43.21
C GLU A 11 -29.74 10.10 43.59
N VAL A 12 -29.33 9.25 42.64
CA VAL A 12 -28.32 8.18 42.89
C VAL A 12 -27.01 8.77 43.42
N VAL A 13 -26.51 9.84 42.79
CA VAL A 13 -25.29 10.52 43.24
C VAL A 13 -25.47 11.16 44.61
N LYS A 14 -26.62 11.76 44.88
CA LYS A 14 -26.94 12.41 46.16
C LYS A 14 -27.04 11.39 47.29
N THR A 15 -27.67 10.24 47.07
CA THR A 15 -27.69 9.13 48.04
C THR A 15 -26.27 8.70 48.39
N GLU A 16 -25.40 8.54 47.39
CA GLU A 16 -24.01 8.16 47.63
C GLU A 16 -23.22 9.21 48.42
N VAL A 17 -23.45 10.50 48.16
CA VAL A 17 -22.79 11.59 48.92
C VAL A 17 -23.18 11.57 50.40
N ILE A 18 -24.44 11.24 50.71
CA ILE A 18 -24.93 11.15 52.09
C ILE A 18 -24.31 9.93 52.77
N GLU A 19 -24.27 8.77 52.10
CA GLU A 19 -23.64 7.55 52.63
C GLU A 19 -22.13 7.73 52.84
N GLU A 20 -21.42 8.41 51.93
CA GLU A 20 -19.99 8.73 52.12
C GLU A 20 -19.77 9.67 53.32
N ALA A 21 -20.71 10.58 53.60
CA ALA A 21 -20.63 11.49 54.74
C ALA A 21 -20.95 10.82 56.08
N PHE A 22 -21.77 9.76 56.07
CA PHE A 22 -22.22 9.05 57.27
C PHE A 22 -21.96 7.53 57.19
N PRO A 23 -20.70 7.08 57.03
CA PRO A 23 -20.39 5.66 56.90
C PRO A 23 -20.72 4.89 58.19
N GLY A 24 -21.23 3.66 58.04
CA GLY A 24 -21.52 2.76 59.18
C GLY A 24 -22.88 2.96 59.85
N MET A 25 -23.79 3.75 59.27
CA MET A 25 -25.15 3.92 59.79
C MET A 25 -26.11 2.81 59.33
N PHE A 26 -25.85 2.17 58.19
CA PHE A 26 -26.76 1.20 57.56
C PHE A 26 -26.10 -0.04 56.91
N MET A 27 -24.76 -0.11 56.86
CA MET A 27 -24.02 -1.15 56.12
C MET A 27 -22.99 -1.81 57.04
N ASP A 28 -23.18 -3.08 57.39
CA ASP A 28 -22.29 -3.87 58.29
C ASP A 28 -21.64 -5.07 57.58
N THR A 29 -22.14 -5.49 56.41
CA THR A 29 -21.68 -6.69 55.69
C THR A 29 -21.48 -6.47 54.19
N PRO A 30 -20.62 -7.27 53.52
CA PRO A 30 -20.42 -7.18 52.07
C PRO A 30 -21.65 -7.54 51.21
N GLU A 31 -22.66 -8.23 51.75
CA GLU A 31 -23.94 -8.41 51.05
C GLU A 31 -24.76 -7.11 51.02
N ASP A 32 -24.57 -6.24 52.01
CA ASP A 32 -25.24 -4.95 52.07
C ASP A 32 -24.74 -4.03 50.94
N GLU A 33 -23.45 -4.09 50.56
CA GLU A 33 -22.89 -3.35 49.42
C GLU A 33 -23.50 -3.77 48.08
N LYS A 34 -23.73 -5.07 47.85
CA LYS A 34 -24.41 -5.54 46.64
C LYS A 34 -25.88 -5.08 46.62
N THR A 35 -26.54 -5.18 47.77
CA THR A 35 -27.93 -4.75 47.95
C THR A 35 -28.08 -3.23 47.76
N LYS A 36 -27.09 -2.45 48.22
CA LYS A 36 -26.97 -0.99 47.99
C LYS A 36 -26.99 -0.67 46.51
N LEU A 37 -26.08 -1.26 45.73
CA LEU A 37 -25.99 -1.02 44.28
C LEU A 37 -27.30 -1.36 43.55
N ILE A 38 -27.94 -2.48 43.93
CA ILE A 38 -29.24 -2.88 43.36
C ILE A 38 -30.34 -1.88 43.74
N SER A 39 -30.35 -1.40 44.98
CA SER A 39 -31.33 -0.43 45.50
C SER A 39 -31.18 0.94 44.82
N CYS A 40 -29.96 1.42 44.62
CA CYS A 40 -29.67 2.64 43.87
C CYS A 40 -30.19 2.57 42.42
N LEU A 41 -30.19 1.37 41.83
CA LEU A 41 -30.72 1.15 40.48
C LEU A 41 -32.23 0.88 40.45
N GLY A 42 -32.94 0.89 41.59
CA GLY A 42 -34.36 0.57 41.67
C GLY A 42 -35.24 1.49 40.82
N ALA A 43 -35.06 2.81 40.95
CA ALA A 43 -35.76 3.81 40.15
C ALA A 43 -35.42 3.68 38.65
N PHE A 44 -34.14 3.45 38.34
CA PHE A 44 -33.69 3.23 36.97
C PHE A 44 -34.28 1.94 36.36
N ARG A 45 -34.39 0.86 37.12
CA ARG A 45 -34.99 -0.41 36.67
C ARG A 45 -36.45 -0.24 36.26
N GLN A 46 -37.23 0.51 37.05
CA GLN A 46 -38.62 0.83 36.69
C GLN A 46 -38.70 1.68 35.43
N PHE A 47 -37.85 2.69 35.32
CA PHE A 47 -37.75 3.54 34.14
C PHE A 47 -37.38 2.72 32.89
N TRP A 48 -36.36 1.86 32.99
CA TRP A 48 -35.89 1.00 31.90
C TRP A 48 -36.96 0.04 31.40
N GLY A 49 -37.75 -0.56 32.30
CA GLY A 49 -38.86 -1.44 31.93
C GLY A 49 -39.98 -0.76 31.13
N GLY A 50 -40.08 0.57 31.19
CA GLY A 50 -41.03 1.36 30.40
C GLY A 50 -40.50 1.83 29.04
N LEU A 51 -39.23 1.57 28.69
CA LEU A 51 -38.63 1.99 27.43
C LEU A 51 -38.82 0.96 26.32
N SER A 52 -38.87 1.43 25.08
CA SER A 52 -38.79 0.57 23.90
C SER A 52 -37.32 0.18 23.61
N GLN A 53 -37.12 -0.94 22.91
CA GLN A 53 -35.78 -1.40 22.52
C GLN A 53 -35.00 -0.37 21.69
N GLU A 54 -35.68 0.43 20.87
CA GLU A 54 -35.07 1.50 20.07
C GLU A 54 -34.48 2.62 20.95
N SER A 55 -35.04 2.85 22.14
CA SER A 55 -34.57 3.88 23.08
C SER A 55 -33.43 3.40 23.99
N HIS A 56 -33.12 2.10 23.99
CA HIS A 56 -32.09 1.52 24.87
C HIS A 56 -30.70 2.09 24.58
N GLU A 57 -30.34 2.23 23.31
CA GLU A 57 -29.03 2.75 22.90
C GLU A 57 -28.86 4.21 23.35
N GLN A 58 -29.83 5.07 23.03
CA GLN A 58 -29.79 6.49 23.41
C GLN A 58 -29.76 6.66 24.94
N CYS A 59 -30.50 5.83 25.68
CA CYS A 59 -30.49 5.81 27.14
C CYS A 59 -29.10 5.48 27.70
N ILE A 60 -28.45 4.42 27.21
CA ILE A 60 -27.10 4.02 27.65
C ILE A 60 -26.06 5.07 27.28
N GLN A 61 -26.11 5.62 26.06
CA GLN A 61 -25.20 6.70 25.62
C GLN A 61 -25.31 7.92 26.54
N TRP A 62 -26.52 8.30 26.92
CA TRP A 62 -26.75 9.39 27.87
C TRP A 62 -26.14 9.09 29.24
N ILE A 63 -26.32 7.87 29.77
CA ILE A 63 -25.75 7.45 31.07
C ILE A 63 -24.22 7.53 31.03
N VAL A 64 -23.60 7.03 29.96
CA VAL A 64 -22.14 7.12 29.80
C VAL A 64 -21.68 8.57 29.76
N LYS A 65 -22.37 9.44 29.02
CA LYS A 65 -22.06 10.88 28.96
C LYS A 65 -22.18 11.54 30.34
N PHE A 66 -23.22 11.21 31.11
CA PHE A 66 -23.40 11.69 32.47
C PHE A 66 -22.25 11.26 33.40
N ILE A 67 -21.83 10.00 33.32
CA ILE A 67 -20.72 9.47 34.14
C ILE A 67 -19.40 10.12 33.75
N HIS A 68 -19.11 10.23 32.46
CA HIS A 68 -17.87 10.84 31.96
C HIS A 68 -17.81 12.34 32.24
N GLY A 69 -18.96 13.01 32.39
CA GLY A 69 -19.07 14.39 32.84
C GLY A 69 -18.76 14.61 34.32
N GLN A 70 -18.66 13.56 35.14
CA GLN A 70 -18.32 13.72 36.56
C GLN A 70 -16.83 14.07 36.75
N HIS A 71 -16.54 14.89 37.77
CA HIS A 71 -15.17 15.29 38.11
C HIS A 71 -14.50 14.41 39.17
N SER A 72 -15.27 13.81 40.07
CA SER A 72 -14.73 12.97 41.16
C SER A 72 -14.50 11.53 40.70
N PRO A 73 -13.26 11.00 40.77
CA PRO A 73 -12.98 9.61 40.42
C PRO A 73 -13.72 8.59 41.27
N LYS A 74 -13.97 8.89 42.56
CA LYS A 74 -14.73 8.02 43.46
C LYS A 74 -16.16 7.86 42.97
N ARG A 75 -16.80 8.98 42.58
CA ARG A 75 -18.16 8.98 42.05
C ARG A 75 -18.25 8.24 40.72
N ILE A 76 -17.27 8.40 39.85
CA ILE A 76 -17.18 7.62 38.60
C ILE A 76 -17.09 6.13 38.92
N SER A 77 -16.22 5.74 39.86
CA SER A 77 -16.08 4.34 40.29
C SER A 77 -17.41 3.77 40.80
N PHE A 78 -18.10 4.47 41.69
CA PHE A 78 -19.40 4.05 42.21
C PHE A 78 -20.43 3.87 41.10
N LEU A 79 -20.56 4.85 40.19
CA LEU A 79 -21.49 4.74 39.06
C LEU A 79 -21.12 3.60 38.10
N TYR A 80 -19.83 3.29 37.94
CA TYR A 80 -19.39 2.11 37.20
C TYR A 80 -19.68 0.79 37.92
N ASP A 81 -19.62 0.74 39.24
CA ASP A 81 -20.04 -0.45 40.00
C ASP A 81 -21.56 -0.66 39.90
N CYS A 82 -22.35 0.42 39.89
CA CYS A 82 -23.78 0.36 39.53
C CYS A 82 -23.98 -0.19 38.11
N LEU A 83 -23.27 0.31 37.10
CA LEU A 83 -23.36 -0.23 35.73
C LEU A 83 -22.95 -1.69 35.65
N ALA A 84 -21.89 -2.10 36.35
CA ALA A 84 -21.47 -3.49 36.41
C ALA A 84 -22.59 -4.38 36.99
N MET A 85 -23.19 -3.97 38.11
CA MET A 85 -24.30 -4.69 38.74
C MET A 85 -25.54 -4.75 37.82
N ALA A 86 -25.84 -3.69 37.09
CA ALA A 86 -26.93 -3.67 36.12
C ALA A 86 -26.70 -4.69 34.98
N VAL A 87 -25.46 -4.86 34.52
CA VAL A 87 -25.12 -5.87 33.51
C VAL A 87 -25.14 -7.29 34.11
N GLU A 88 -24.56 -7.49 35.29
CA GLU A 88 -24.53 -8.79 35.98
C GLU A 88 -25.93 -9.31 36.30
N THR A 89 -26.87 -8.42 36.65
CA THR A 89 -28.27 -8.77 36.90
C THR A 89 -29.12 -8.87 35.63
N GLY A 90 -28.53 -8.71 34.44
CA GLY A 90 -29.20 -8.80 33.15
C GLY A 90 -30.12 -7.63 32.80
N LEU A 91 -30.04 -6.51 33.54
CA LEU A 91 -30.84 -5.31 33.26
C LEU A 91 -30.33 -4.59 32.01
N LEU A 92 -29.00 -4.45 31.87
CA LEU A 92 -28.36 -3.77 30.74
C LEU A 92 -27.58 -4.76 29.87
N PRO A 93 -27.68 -4.65 28.52
CA PRO A 93 -26.91 -5.49 27.61
C PRO A 93 -25.42 -5.09 27.64
N PRO A 94 -24.50 -6.04 27.89
CA PRO A 94 -23.06 -5.75 28.02
C PRO A 94 -22.46 -5.11 26.77
N ARG A 95 -22.96 -5.48 25.57
CA ARG A 95 -22.49 -4.97 24.29
C ARG A 95 -22.68 -3.45 24.18
N LEU A 96 -23.92 -2.97 24.33
CA LEU A 96 -24.24 -1.55 24.21
C LEU A 96 -23.51 -0.70 25.25
N VAL A 97 -23.35 -1.23 26.47
CA VAL A 97 -22.58 -0.57 27.53
C VAL A 97 -21.11 -0.44 27.11
N CYS A 98 -20.46 -1.51 26.66
CA CYS A 98 -19.07 -1.46 26.20
C CYS A 98 -18.89 -0.51 25.00
N GLU A 99 -19.76 -0.60 23.99
CA GLU A 99 -19.71 0.25 22.79
C GLU A 99 -19.85 1.73 23.16
N SER A 100 -20.82 2.07 24.02
CA SER A 100 -21.05 3.46 24.45
C SER A 100 -19.88 4.00 25.27
N LEU A 101 -19.31 3.20 26.17
CA LEU A 101 -18.15 3.58 26.98
C LEU A 101 -16.93 3.88 26.10
N ILE A 102 -16.61 2.99 25.16
CA ILE A 102 -15.39 3.10 24.33
C ILE A 102 -15.54 4.16 23.24
N ASN A 103 -16.74 4.30 22.65
CA ASN A 103 -16.99 5.29 21.60
C ASN A 103 -17.24 6.70 22.13
N SER A 104 -17.28 6.89 23.46
CA SER A 104 -17.38 8.23 24.04
C SER A 104 -16.21 9.12 23.58
N ASP A 105 -16.57 10.30 23.10
CA ASP A 105 -15.66 11.41 22.78
C ASP A 105 -14.86 11.85 24.02
N THR A 106 -15.51 11.83 25.18
CA THR A 106 -14.95 12.24 26.47
C THR A 106 -13.93 11.24 27.03
N LEU A 107 -13.87 10.02 26.49
CA LEU A 107 -12.87 9.02 26.83
C LEU A 107 -11.57 9.30 26.07
N GLU A 108 -10.69 10.07 26.71
CA GLU A 108 -9.37 10.45 26.22
C GLU A 108 -8.28 9.88 27.15
N TRP A 109 -7.10 9.60 26.60
CA TRP A 109 -5.99 9.03 27.36
C TRP A 109 -5.43 10.01 28.42
N GLU A 110 -5.58 11.32 28.18
CA GLU A 110 -5.19 12.39 29.10
C GLU A 110 -6.03 12.37 30.39
N ARG A 111 -7.28 11.90 30.31
CA ARG A 111 -8.14 11.65 31.48
C ARG A 111 -7.78 10.30 32.10
N THR A 112 -6.56 10.17 32.59
CA THR A 112 -5.92 8.90 32.95
C THR A 112 -6.72 8.07 33.95
N GLN A 113 -7.35 8.71 34.94
CA GLN A 113 -8.18 8.02 35.92
C GLN A 113 -9.51 7.55 35.35
N LEU A 114 -10.14 8.35 34.47
CA LEU A 114 -11.34 7.93 33.74
C LEU A 114 -10.98 6.74 32.85
N TRP A 115 -9.92 6.85 32.04
CA TRP A 115 -9.39 5.78 31.21
C TRP A 115 -9.23 4.47 31.99
N ALA A 116 -8.51 4.51 33.11
CA ALA A 116 -8.27 3.32 33.92
C ALA A 116 -9.57 2.70 34.45
N LEU A 117 -10.49 3.51 34.96
CA LEU A 117 -11.77 3.05 35.50
C LEU A 117 -12.67 2.47 34.40
N THR A 118 -12.73 3.11 33.22
CA THR A 118 -13.52 2.64 32.08
C THR A 118 -13.04 1.28 31.61
N PHE A 119 -11.73 1.10 31.40
CA PHE A 119 -11.20 -0.19 30.95
C PHE A 119 -11.28 -1.29 32.02
N LYS A 120 -11.22 -0.95 33.32
CA LYS A 120 -11.53 -1.88 34.40
C LYS A 120 -12.98 -2.37 34.36
N LEU A 121 -13.94 -1.47 34.09
CA LEU A 121 -15.34 -1.85 33.92
C LEU A 121 -15.51 -2.75 32.68
N VAL A 122 -14.97 -2.35 31.53
CA VAL A 122 -15.02 -3.14 30.29
C VAL A 122 -14.46 -4.55 30.54
N ARG A 123 -13.33 -4.66 31.24
CA ARG A 123 -12.72 -5.96 31.59
C ARG A 123 -13.66 -6.89 32.37
N LYS A 124 -14.52 -6.34 33.24
CA LYS A 124 -15.50 -7.11 34.01
C LYS A 124 -16.62 -7.65 33.13
N ILE A 125 -17.17 -6.82 32.23
CA ILE A 125 -18.43 -7.12 31.55
C ILE A 125 -18.29 -7.65 30.11
N ILE A 126 -17.14 -7.44 29.45
CA ILE A 126 -16.95 -7.81 28.04
C ILE A 126 -17.11 -9.32 27.78
N GLY A 127 -16.94 -10.16 28.80
CA GLY A 127 -17.17 -11.61 28.71
C GLY A 127 -18.62 -12.00 28.37
N GLY A 128 -19.58 -11.11 28.61
CA GLY A 128 -20.98 -11.32 28.23
C GLY A 128 -21.35 -10.87 26.81
N VAL A 129 -20.38 -10.38 26.02
CA VAL A 129 -20.61 -9.90 24.65
C VAL A 129 -20.44 -11.06 23.66
N ASP A 130 -21.24 -11.07 22.59
CA ASP A 130 -21.12 -12.05 21.52
C ASP A 130 -19.78 -11.92 20.76
N TYR A 131 -19.29 -13.01 20.16
CA TYR A 131 -17.96 -13.02 19.51
C TYR A 131 -17.79 -11.98 18.39
N LYS A 132 -18.87 -11.58 17.69
CA LYS A 132 -18.79 -10.51 16.68
C LYS A 132 -18.68 -9.15 17.35
N GLY A 133 -19.46 -8.91 18.40
CA GLY A 133 -19.33 -7.72 19.24
C GLY A 133 -17.94 -7.59 19.87
N VAL A 134 -17.36 -8.67 20.39
CA VAL A 134 -15.99 -8.65 20.93
C VAL A 134 -14.96 -8.28 19.84
N ARG A 135 -15.12 -8.76 18.60
CA ARG A 135 -14.26 -8.36 17.47
C ARG A 135 -14.42 -6.86 17.16
N ASP A 136 -15.64 -6.36 17.11
CA ASP A 136 -15.91 -4.95 16.81
C ASP A 136 -15.31 -4.04 17.92
N LEU A 137 -15.46 -4.46 19.18
CA LEU A 137 -14.86 -3.80 20.35
C LEU A 137 -13.32 -3.86 20.32
N LEU A 138 -12.72 -5.01 19.96
CA LEU A 138 -11.27 -5.15 19.83
C LEU A 138 -10.70 -4.09 18.87
N LYS A 139 -11.34 -3.88 17.72
CA LYS A 139 -10.93 -2.86 16.75
C LYS A 139 -10.91 -1.47 17.38
N VAL A 140 -12.02 -1.03 17.96
CA VAL A 140 -12.12 0.34 18.51
C VAL A 140 -11.22 0.56 19.74
N ILE A 141 -10.99 -0.47 20.55
CA ILE A 141 -10.03 -0.39 21.66
C ILE A 141 -8.61 -0.21 21.13
N LEU A 142 -8.21 -0.97 20.12
CA LEU A 142 -6.89 -0.81 19.49
C LEU A 142 -6.73 0.57 18.84
N GLU A 143 -7.77 1.10 18.20
CA GLU A 143 -7.78 2.47 17.65
C GLU A 143 -7.63 3.53 18.75
N LYS A 144 -8.34 3.39 19.90
CA LYS A 144 -8.17 4.27 21.06
C LYS A 144 -6.75 4.20 21.64
N ILE A 145 -6.17 3.01 21.77
CA ILE A 145 -4.77 2.86 22.23
C ILE A 145 -3.81 3.57 21.28
N LEU A 146 -4.07 3.56 19.97
CA LEU A 146 -3.22 4.21 18.97
C LEU A 146 -3.24 5.76 19.05
N THR A 147 -4.19 6.34 19.79
CA THR A 147 -4.22 7.80 20.06
C THR A 147 -3.22 8.25 21.11
N ILE A 148 -2.64 7.31 21.88
CA ILE A 148 -1.64 7.60 22.91
C ILE A 148 -0.30 7.88 22.22
N PRO A 149 0.42 8.95 22.57
CA PRO A 149 1.73 9.22 21.99
C PRO A 149 2.79 8.21 22.47
N ASN A 150 3.89 8.12 21.72
CA ASN A 150 5.01 7.23 22.06
C ASN A 150 5.73 7.63 23.36
N THR A 151 5.60 8.88 23.79
CA THR A 151 6.21 9.43 25.00
C THR A 151 5.13 9.99 25.91
N VAL A 152 5.00 9.39 27.10
CA VAL A 152 4.06 9.83 28.15
C VAL A 152 4.78 9.91 29.49
N SER A 153 4.16 10.58 30.46
CA SER A 153 4.66 10.58 31.84
C SER A 153 4.69 9.16 32.43
N SER A 154 5.77 8.80 33.13
CA SER A 154 5.89 7.49 33.79
C SER A 154 4.78 7.24 34.82
N ALA A 155 4.26 8.32 35.44
CA ALA A 155 3.21 8.24 36.46
C ALA A 155 1.87 7.70 35.93
N VAL A 156 1.59 7.88 34.63
CA VAL A 156 0.29 7.52 34.04
C VAL A 156 0.28 6.13 33.41
N VAL A 157 1.45 5.49 33.26
CA VAL A 157 1.60 4.20 32.57
C VAL A 157 0.73 3.12 33.21
N GLN A 158 0.71 3.02 34.54
CA GLN A 158 -0.11 2.03 35.25
C GLN A 158 -1.61 2.22 35.02
N GLN A 159 -2.06 3.46 34.86
CA GLN A 159 -3.46 3.76 34.54
C GLN A 159 -3.79 3.39 33.10
N LEU A 160 -2.88 3.67 32.16
CA LEU A 160 -3.05 3.33 30.75
C LEU A 160 -3.07 1.82 30.50
N LEU A 161 -2.29 1.04 31.27
CA LEU A 161 -2.23 -0.42 31.19
C LEU A 161 -3.57 -1.12 31.44
N ALA A 162 -4.57 -0.46 32.04
CA ALA A 162 -5.91 -1.02 32.17
C ALA A 162 -6.51 -1.45 30.81
N ALA A 163 -6.23 -0.70 29.74
CA ALA A 163 -6.67 -1.05 28.38
C ALA A 163 -5.95 -2.30 27.85
N ARG A 164 -4.66 -2.45 28.18
CA ARG A 164 -3.86 -3.63 27.82
C ARG A 164 -4.45 -4.90 28.42
N GLU A 165 -4.95 -4.85 29.65
CA GLU A 165 -5.55 -6.01 30.32
C GLU A 165 -6.87 -6.46 29.66
N VAL A 166 -7.63 -5.53 29.08
CA VAL A 166 -8.79 -5.88 28.24
C VAL A 166 -8.33 -6.59 26.97
N ILE A 167 -7.32 -6.06 26.29
CA ILE A 167 -6.75 -6.72 25.10
C ILE A 167 -6.23 -8.11 25.46
N ALA A 168 -5.50 -8.26 26.56
CA ALA A 168 -4.99 -9.55 27.02
C ALA A 168 -6.13 -10.55 27.24
N TYR A 169 -7.23 -10.12 27.83
CA TYR A 169 -8.40 -10.97 28.04
C TYR A 169 -9.12 -11.35 26.73
N ILE A 170 -9.23 -10.43 25.77
CA ILE A 170 -9.79 -10.72 24.44
C ILE A 170 -8.91 -11.73 23.69
N LEU A 171 -7.59 -11.63 23.82
CA LEU A 171 -6.62 -12.51 23.15
C LEU A 171 -6.37 -13.82 23.89
N GLU A 172 -6.88 -13.97 25.11
CA GLU A 172 -6.74 -15.19 25.92
C GLU A 172 -7.53 -16.33 25.27
N ARG A 173 -6.81 -17.33 24.76
CA ARG A 173 -7.40 -18.47 24.05
C ARG A 173 -8.29 -19.31 24.97
N ASN A 174 -7.97 -19.38 26.26
CA ASN A 174 -8.77 -20.10 27.24
C ASN A 174 -10.08 -19.39 27.60
N ALA A 175 -10.13 -18.06 27.47
CA ALA A 175 -11.36 -17.29 27.66
C ALA A 175 -12.35 -17.50 26.51
N CYS A 176 -11.84 -17.82 25.31
CA CYS A 176 -12.62 -18.21 24.13
C CYS A 176 -13.74 -17.21 23.76
N LEU A 177 -13.50 -15.90 23.97
CA LEU A 177 -14.48 -14.84 23.70
C LEU A 177 -14.78 -14.68 22.20
N LEU A 178 -13.80 -14.98 21.34
CA LEU A 178 -13.94 -14.97 19.90
C LEU A 178 -12.95 -15.94 19.24
N PRO A 179 -13.21 -16.38 17.98
CA PRO A 179 -12.22 -17.09 17.21
C PRO A 179 -10.94 -16.27 17.08
N ALA A 180 -9.81 -16.82 17.51
CA ALA A 180 -8.53 -16.11 17.51
C ALA A 180 -8.14 -15.58 16.10
N TYR A 181 -8.62 -16.22 15.03
CA TYR A 181 -8.42 -15.75 13.65
C TYR A 181 -9.04 -14.36 13.38
N PHE A 182 -10.18 -14.04 14.02
CA PHE A 182 -10.75 -12.69 13.94
C PHE A 182 -9.87 -11.67 14.65
N ALA A 183 -9.35 -12.03 15.83
CA ALA A 183 -8.48 -11.15 16.59
C ALA A 183 -7.19 -10.80 15.82
N VAL A 184 -6.49 -11.80 15.25
CA VAL A 184 -5.28 -11.53 14.46
C VAL A 184 -5.59 -10.72 13.21
N THR A 185 -6.76 -10.91 12.60
CA THR A 185 -7.20 -10.15 11.43
C THR A 185 -7.36 -8.67 11.76
N GLU A 186 -8.05 -8.32 12.86
CA GLU A 186 -8.21 -6.91 13.26
C GLU A 186 -6.87 -6.28 13.68
N ILE A 187 -6.01 -7.02 14.40
CA ILE A 187 -4.65 -6.58 14.74
C ILE A 187 -3.88 -6.24 13.46
N ARG A 188 -3.86 -7.12 12.46
CA ARG A 188 -3.07 -6.95 11.24
C ARG A 188 -3.60 -5.90 10.27
N LYS A 189 -4.88 -5.49 10.39
CA LYS A 189 -5.39 -4.29 9.69
C LYS A 189 -4.74 -3.02 10.23
N LEU A 190 -4.58 -2.91 11.56
CA LEU A 190 -4.00 -1.73 12.22
C LEU A 190 -2.47 -1.76 12.28
N TYR A 191 -1.90 -2.96 12.37
CA TYR A 191 -0.47 -3.25 12.40
C TYR A 191 -0.10 -4.20 11.23
N PRO A 192 -0.12 -3.69 9.98
CA PRO A 192 0.30 -4.47 8.82
C PRO A 192 1.79 -4.81 8.88
N GLU A 193 2.24 -5.66 7.95
CA GLU A 193 3.65 -6.04 7.86
C GLU A 193 4.58 -4.81 7.79
N GLY A 194 5.62 -4.80 8.63
CA GLY A 194 6.57 -3.69 8.77
C GLY A 194 6.19 -2.62 9.80
N LYS A 195 4.93 -2.57 10.28
CA LYS A 195 4.53 -1.63 11.34
C LYS A 195 4.72 -2.28 12.72
N LEU A 196 5.49 -1.61 13.59
CA LEU A 196 5.69 -2.05 14.96
C LEU A 196 4.40 -1.87 15.80
N PRO A 197 4.11 -2.80 16.74
CA PRO A 197 3.05 -2.61 17.71
C PRO A 197 3.23 -1.37 18.58
N HIS A 198 2.11 -0.82 19.06
CA HIS A 198 2.13 0.26 20.03
C HIS A 198 2.81 -0.18 21.34
N TRP A 199 3.60 0.70 21.96
CA TRP A 199 4.42 0.39 23.15
C TRP A 199 3.62 -0.16 24.34
N LEU A 200 2.36 0.29 24.49
CA LEU A 200 1.45 -0.20 25.54
C LEU A 200 1.11 -1.68 25.39
N LEU A 201 1.11 -2.19 24.16
CA LEU A 201 0.78 -3.59 23.85
C LEU A 201 2.05 -4.43 23.78
N GLY A 202 3.07 -3.93 23.07
CA GLY A 202 4.38 -4.57 22.93
C GLY A 202 4.27 -6.05 22.57
N ASN A 203 4.93 -6.89 23.37
CA ASN A 203 4.96 -8.34 23.20
C ASN A 203 3.59 -9.01 23.16
N LEU A 204 2.57 -8.47 23.84
CA LEU A 204 1.26 -9.12 23.92
C LEU A 204 0.67 -9.44 22.54
N VAL A 205 0.72 -8.47 21.63
CA VAL A 205 0.17 -8.64 20.28
C VAL A 205 1.19 -9.29 19.35
N SER A 206 2.49 -9.06 19.53
CA SER A 206 3.54 -9.73 18.74
C SER A 206 3.49 -11.25 18.94
N ASP A 207 3.52 -11.69 20.20
CA ASP A 207 3.52 -13.09 20.58
C ASP A 207 2.21 -13.76 20.12
N PHE A 208 1.08 -13.05 20.23
CA PHE A 208 -0.21 -13.53 19.72
C PHE A 208 -0.21 -13.70 18.20
N VAL A 209 0.30 -12.72 17.45
CA VAL A 209 0.43 -12.81 15.98
C VAL A 209 1.33 -14.01 15.62
N ASP A 210 2.44 -14.22 16.34
CA ASP A 210 3.35 -15.33 16.09
C ASP A 210 2.71 -16.71 16.25
N THR A 211 1.67 -16.85 17.08
CA THR A 211 0.90 -18.10 17.15
C THR A 211 0.21 -18.49 15.82
N PHE A 212 0.06 -17.55 14.89
CA PHE A 212 -0.50 -17.78 13.54
C PHE A 212 0.56 -18.02 12.47
N ARG A 213 1.86 -17.92 12.80
CA ARG A 213 2.95 -18.21 11.87
C ARG A 213 2.88 -19.64 11.31
N PRO A 214 2.57 -20.70 12.10
CA PRO A 214 2.36 -22.03 11.55
C PRO A 214 1.21 -22.08 10.53
N THR A 215 0.10 -21.41 10.82
CA THR A 215 -1.05 -21.31 9.89
C THR A 215 -0.67 -20.62 8.59
N ALA A 216 0.13 -19.55 8.66
CA ALA A 216 0.65 -18.87 7.47
C ALA A 216 1.53 -19.82 6.63
N ARG A 217 2.40 -20.61 7.27
CA ARG A 217 3.25 -21.61 6.61
C ARG A 217 2.45 -22.72 5.94
N ILE A 218 1.41 -23.24 6.59
CA ILE A 218 0.49 -24.23 5.99
C ILE A 218 -0.18 -23.68 4.71
N ASN A 219 -0.45 -22.37 4.67
CA ASN A 219 -1.06 -21.69 3.53
C ASN A 219 -0.04 -21.10 2.55
N SER A 220 1.24 -21.46 2.66
CA SER A 220 2.32 -20.93 1.82
C SER A 220 2.98 -22.05 1.02
N ILE A 221 3.37 -21.73 -0.21
CA ILE A 221 4.17 -22.63 -1.05
C ILE A 221 5.64 -22.44 -0.67
N CYS A 222 6.32 -23.52 -0.31
CA CYS A 222 7.74 -23.47 0.04
C CYS A 222 8.58 -22.99 -1.16
N GLY A 223 9.41 -21.97 -0.94
CA GLY A 223 10.28 -21.42 -1.98
C GLY A 223 9.54 -20.74 -3.14
N ARG A 224 8.27 -20.31 -2.95
CA ARG A 224 7.43 -19.75 -4.03
C ARG A 224 8.12 -18.65 -4.83
N CYS A 225 8.83 -17.74 -4.15
CA CYS A 225 9.51 -16.59 -4.75
C CYS A 225 10.64 -17.00 -5.73
N SER A 226 11.14 -18.23 -5.61
CA SER A 226 12.17 -18.80 -6.50
C SER A 226 11.60 -19.74 -7.57
N LEU A 227 10.31 -20.07 -7.52
CA LEU A 227 9.68 -20.86 -8.56
C LEU A 227 9.48 -19.98 -9.79
N LEU A 228 9.97 -20.44 -10.95
CA LEU A 228 9.86 -19.72 -12.21
C LEU A 228 9.02 -20.53 -13.21
N PRO A 229 8.09 -19.88 -13.92
CA PRO A 229 7.31 -20.55 -14.96
C PRO A 229 8.12 -20.76 -16.24
N VAL A 230 7.70 -21.72 -17.05
CA VAL A 230 8.05 -21.71 -18.48
C VAL A 230 7.05 -20.80 -19.18
N VAL A 231 7.54 -19.81 -19.92
CA VAL A 231 6.71 -18.84 -20.62
C VAL A 231 6.07 -19.52 -21.83
N ASN A 232 4.76 -19.75 -21.75
CA ASN A 232 3.95 -20.25 -22.85
C ASN A 232 2.93 -19.18 -23.26
N ASN A 233 2.67 -19.11 -24.56
CA ASN A 233 1.66 -18.24 -25.17
C ASN A 233 0.25 -18.87 -25.19
N SER A 234 0.08 -20.07 -24.61
CA SER A 234 -1.20 -20.78 -24.58
C SER A 234 -2.12 -20.14 -23.53
N GLY A 235 -3.37 -19.86 -23.90
CA GLY A 235 -4.30 -18.93 -23.22
C GLY A 235 -4.76 -19.26 -21.81
N ALA A 236 -4.24 -20.30 -21.16
CA ALA A 236 -4.56 -20.65 -19.77
C ALA A 236 -3.41 -20.25 -18.84
N ILE A 237 -3.42 -19.00 -18.38
CA ILE A 237 -2.48 -18.54 -17.35
C ILE A 237 -2.90 -19.05 -15.97
N CYS A 238 -1.96 -19.62 -15.22
CA CYS A 238 -2.20 -20.04 -13.84
C CYS A 238 -2.30 -18.82 -12.92
N ASN A 239 -3.30 -18.78 -12.03
CA ASN A 239 -3.44 -17.71 -11.02
C ASN A 239 -2.23 -17.61 -10.06
N SER A 240 -1.37 -18.62 -10.01
CA SER A 240 -0.17 -18.66 -9.17
C SER A 240 0.85 -17.56 -9.49
N TRP A 241 0.84 -17.04 -10.73
CA TRP A 241 1.78 -16.02 -11.21
C TRP A 241 1.19 -14.61 -11.21
N LYS A 242 -0.06 -14.45 -10.78
CA LYS A 242 -0.67 -13.12 -10.68
C LYS A 242 0.01 -12.29 -9.60
N LEU A 243 0.27 -11.04 -9.93
CA LEU A 243 0.88 -10.04 -9.08
C LEU A 243 -0.05 -8.82 -9.00
N ASP A 244 0.03 -8.11 -7.90
CA ASP A 244 -0.62 -6.82 -7.74
C ASP A 244 0.05 -5.77 -8.66
N PRO A 245 -0.69 -5.07 -9.54
CA PRO A 245 -0.11 -4.13 -10.52
C PRO A 245 0.41 -2.82 -9.91
N ALA A 246 0.14 -2.53 -8.64
CA ALA A 246 0.66 -1.37 -7.94
C ALA A 246 1.90 -1.71 -7.11
N THR A 247 1.99 -2.93 -6.57
CA THR A 247 3.05 -3.32 -5.62
C THR A 247 3.96 -4.45 -6.09
N LEU A 248 3.62 -5.15 -7.19
CA LEU A 248 4.28 -6.39 -7.66
C LEU A 248 4.31 -7.53 -6.64
N ARG A 249 3.43 -7.51 -5.64
CA ARG A 249 3.38 -8.53 -4.60
C ARG A 249 2.39 -9.63 -4.95
N PHE A 250 2.56 -10.81 -4.36
CA PHE A 250 1.56 -11.86 -4.46
C PHE A 250 0.25 -11.44 -3.76
N PRO A 251 -0.92 -11.72 -4.34
CA PRO A 251 -2.19 -11.56 -3.65
C PRO A 251 -2.33 -12.68 -2.60
N LEU A 252 -2.07 -12.34 -1.34
CA LEU A 252 -2.14 -13.25 -0.20
C LEU A 252 -3.58 -13.35 0.33
N LYS A 253 -3.98 -14.52 0.82
CA LYS A 253 -5.34 -14.76 1.33
C LYS A 253 -5.41 -14.47 2.82
N GLY A 254 -6.18 -13.46 3.20
CA GLY A 254 -6.32 -13.07 4.60
C GLY A 254 -5.08 -12.36 5.14
N LEU A 255 -5.15 -11.94 6.41
CA LEU A 255 -4.14 -11.11 7.06
C LEU A 255 -3.30 -11.92 8.05
N LEU A 256 -2.65 -12.97 7.56
CA LEU A 256 -1.75 -13.81 8.34
C LEU A 256 -0.32 -13.24 8.34
N PRO A 257 0.51 -13.62 9.34
CA PRO A 257 1.94 -13.29 9.36
C PRO A 257 2.69 -14.23 8.41
N TYR A 258 2.51 -14.01 7.11
CA TYR A 258 3.28 -14.69 6.07
C TYR A 258 4.77 -14.34 6.17
N ASP A 259 5.60 -15.12 5.48
CA ASP A 259 7.02 -14.83 5.40
C ASP A 259 7.28 -13.51 4.65
N LYS A 260 8.35 -12.83 5.05
CA LYS A 260 8.67 -11.47 4.60
C LYS A 260 8.80 -11.37 3.08
N ASP A 261 9.40 -12.39 2.46
CA ASP A 261 9.58 -12.49 1.01
C ASP A 261 8.26 -12.45 0.22
N LEU A 262 7.16 -12.96 0.79
CA LEU A 262 5.83 -12.88 0.19
C LEU A 262 5.21 -11.47 0.26
N PHE A 263 5.72 -10.60 1.14
CA PHE A 263 5.37 -9.18 1.22
C PHE A 263 6.28 -8.30 0.36
N GLU A 264 7.34 -8.84 -0.23
CA GLU A 264 8.27 -8.09 -1.09
C GLU A 264 7.80 -8.09 -2.55
N PRO A 265 8.12 -7.03 -3.32
CA PRO A 265 7.82 -6.98 -4.75
C PRO A 265 8.59 -8.08 -5.49
N GLN A 266 7.87 -8.86 -6.29
CA GLN A 266 8.40 -10.02 -7.04
C GLN A 266 9.08 -9.57 -8.34
N THR A 267 10.06 -8.66 -8.22
CA THR A 267 10.79 -8.07 -9.36
C THR A 267 11.58 -9.11 -10.13
N ALA A 268 12.24 -10.05 -9.44
CA ALA A 268 13.00 -11.12 -10.06
C ALA A 268 12.11 -12.02 -10.96
N LEU A 269 10.92 -12.38 -10.49
CA LEU A 269 9.94 -13.13 -11.27
C LEU A 269 9.49 -12.36 -12.51
N LEU A 270 9.10 -11.09 -12.36
CA LEU A 270 8.65 -10.28 -13.48
C LEU A 270 9.77 -10.05 -14.50
N ARG A 271 11.00 -9.78 -14.04
CA ARG A 271 12.19 -9.59 -14.88
C ARG A 271 12.51 -10.84 -15.69
N TYR A 272 12.52 -12.00 -15.04
CA TYR A 272 12.72 -13.28 -15.72
C TYR A 272 11.69 -13.49 -16.85
N VAL A 273 10.40 -13.21 -16.60
CA VAL A 273 9.35 -13.33 -17.62
C VAL A 273 9.53 -12.30 -18.74
N LEU A 274 9.86 -11.06 -18.40
CA LEU A 274 10.11 -9.99 -19.37
C LEU A 274 11.27 -10.29 -20.31
N GLU A 275 12.30 -11.01 -19.84
CA GLU A 275 13.45 -11.44 -20.66
C GLU A 275 13.09 -12.52 -21.69
N GLN A 276 12.00 -13.27 -21.47
CA GLN A 276 11.62 -14.34 -22.40
C GLN A 276 10.91 -13.80 -23.64
N PRO A 277 11.21 -14.34 -24.84
CA PRO A 277 10.43 -14.10 -26.05
C PRO A 277 8.95 -14.47 -25.87
N TYR A 278 8.06 -13.78 -26.59
CA TYR A 278 6.61 -14.03 -26.59
C TYR A 278 5.90 -13.92 -25.21
N SER A 279 6.54 -13.28 -24.22
CA SER A 279 6.01 -13.14 -22.87
C SER A 279 4.90 -12.09 -22.68
N ARG A 280 4.59 -11.29 -23.72
CA ARG A 280 3.68 -10.13 -23.63
C ARG A 280 2.33 -10.45 -23.01
N ASP A 281 1.66 -11.48 -23.49
CA ASP A 281 0.33 -11.84 -22.99
C ASP A 281 0.42 -12.42 -21.57
N MET A 282 1.50 -13.12 -21.24
CA MET A 282 1.76 -13.59 -19.87
C MET A 282 1.96 -12.41 -18.91
N VAL A 283 2.77 -11.42 -19.25
CA VAL A 283 2.98 -10.20 -18.44
C VAL A 283 1.68 -9.44 -18.25
N CYS A 284 0.90 -9.26 -19.32
CA CYS A 284 -0.42 -8.63 -19.23
C CYS A 284 -1.33 -9.39 -18.27
N ASN A 285 -1.37 -10.72 -18.35
CA ASN A 285 -2.18 -11.55 -17.46
C ASN A 285 -1.70 -11.55 -16.00
N MET A 286 -0.39 -11.55 -15.77
CA MET A 286 0.19 -11.49 -14.42
C MET A 286 -0.21 -10.20 -13.71
N LEU A 287 -0.23 -9.08 -14.44
CA LEU A 287 -0.53 -7.75 -13.92
C LEU A 287 -2.00 -7.33 -14.13
N GLY A 288 -2.83 -8.17 -14.73
CA GLY A 288 -4.23 -7.85 -15.04
C GLY A 288 -4.40 -6.70 -16.05
N LEU A 289 -3.42 -6.45 -16.90
CA LEU A 289 -3.43 -5.39 -17.91
C LEU A 289 -4.29 -5.81 -19.10
N ASN A 290 -5.36 -5.05 -19.35
CA ASN A 290 -6.24 -5.27 -20.50
C ASN A 290 -5.94 -4.26 -21.61
N LYS A 291 -5.70 -4.73 -22.84
CA LYS A 291 -5.41 -3.92 -24.04
C LYS A 291 -6.49 -2.88 -24.34
N GLN A 292 -7.72 -3.10 -23.89
CA GLN A 292 -8.85 -2.18 -24.09
C GLN A 292 -8.82 -0.97 -23.14
N HIS A 293 -8.12 -1.07 -22.01
CA HIS A 293 -8.08 -0.02 -20.99
C HIS A 293 -6.70 0.58 -20.91
N LYS A 294 -6.60 1.88 -21.18
CA LYS A 294 -5.36 2.64 -21.01
C LYS A 294 -5.04 2.71 -19.52
N GLN A 295 -4.02 1.97 -19.09
CA GLN A 295 -3.61 1.92 -17.70
C GLN A 295 -2.09 1.96 -17.59
N ARG A 296 -1.57 3.11 -17.16
CA ARG A 296 -0.14 3.23 -16.84
C ARG A 296 0.18 2.36 -15.63
N CYS A 297 1.22 1.53 -15.75
CA CYS A 297 1.72 0.66 -14.69
C CYS A 297 3.17 1.07 -14.34
N PRO A 298 3.37 1.94 -13.33
CA PRO A 298 4.69 2.47 -12.98
C PRO A 298 5.70 1.39 -12.60
N VAL A 299 5.25 0.32 -11.94
CA VAL A 299 6.12 -0.78 -11.54
C VAL A 299 6.60 -1.60 -12.75
N LEU A 300 5.77 -1.80 -13.77
CA LEU A 300 6.18 -2.40 -15.04
C LEU A 300 7.14 -1.46 -15.78
N GLU A 301 6.80 -0.17 -15.84
CA GLU A 301 7.62 0.87 -16.46
C GLU A 301 9.04 0.89 -15.88
N ASP A 302 9.17 0.87 -14.55
CA ASP A 302 10.46 0.83 -13.86
C ASP A 302 11.25 -0.47 -14.14
N GLN A 303 10.56 -1.62 -14.19
CA GLN A 303 11.19 -2.90 -14.53
C GLN A 303 11.65 -2.97 -15.99
N LEU A 304 10.95 -2.33 -16.92
CA LEU A 304 11.40 -2.19 -18.31
C LEU A 304 12.66 -1.31 -18.39
N VAL A 305 12.71 -0.21 -17.62
CA VAL A 305 13.91 0.64 -17.53
C VAL A 305 15.08 -0.13 -16.93
N ASP A 306 14.87 -0.88 -15.84
CA ASP A 306 15.91 -1.74 -15.25
C ASP A 306 16.46 -2.75 -16.26
N LEU A 307 15.59 -3.35 -17.08
CA LEU A 307 16.01 -4.32 -18.08
C LEU A 307 16.86 -3.68 -19.20
N VAL A 308 16.56 -2.43 -19.56
CA VAL A 308 17.40 -1.64 -20.49
C VAL A 308 18.76 -1.31 -19.85
N VAL A 309 18.80 -0.93 -18.58
CA VAL A 309 20.07 -0.70 -17.86
C VAL A 309 20.90 -1.97 -17.80
N TYR A 310 20.28 -3.11 -17.51
CA TYR A 310 20.94 -4.41 -17.53
C TYR A 310 21.51 -4.76 -18.92
N ALA A 311 20.78 -4.45 -20.00
CA ALA A 311 21.29 -4.62 -21.36
C ALA A 311 22.50 -3.72 -21.65
N MET A 312 22.51 -2.48 -21.14
CA MET A 312 23.65 -1.57 -21.23
C MET A 312 24.88 -2.10 -20.45
N GLU A 313 24.68 -2.66 -19.25
CA GLU A 313 25.74 -3.24 -18.43
C GLU A 313 26.36 -4.49 -19.08
N ARG A 314 25.54 -5.36 -19.67
CA ARG A 314 26.02 -6.51 -20.45
C ARG A 314 26.85 -6.08 -21.67
N SER A 315 26.38 -5.05 -22.35
CA SER A 315 27.06 -4.45 -23.51
C SER A 315 28.46 -3.92 -23.15
N GLU A 316 28.70 -3.50 -21.90
CA GLU A 316 30.05 -3.10 -21.47
C GLU A 316 31.01 -4.27 -21.26
N THR A 317 30.48 -5.40 -20.80
CA THR A 317 31.28 -6.57 -20.40
C THR A 317 31.69 -7.45 -21.58
N GLU A 318 30.92 -7.44 -22.67
CA GLU A 318 31.26 -8.19 -23.87
C GLU A 318 32.45 -7.55 -24.63
N GLU A 319 33.52 -8.31 -24.83
CA GLU A 319 34.77 -7.85 -25.48
C GLU A 319 34.64 -7.69 -27.01
N LYS A 320 33.70 -8.40 -27.62
CA LYS A 320 33.36 -8.30 -29.05
C LYS A 320 31.84 -8.24 -29.19
N PHE A 321 31.35 -7.22 -29.90
CA PHE A 321 29.97 -7.21 -30.42
C PHE A 321 29.97 -7.95 -31.76
N ASP A 322 30.12 -9.27 -31.69
CA ASP A 322 29.91 -10.15 -32.82
C ASP A 322 28.43 -10.19 -33.22
N ASP A 323 28.17 -10.16 -34.53
CA ASP A 323 26.82 -10.27 -35.09
C ASP A 323 26.18 -11.59 -34.64
N GLY A 324 25.25 -11.51 -33.68
CA GLY A 324 24.55 -12.66 -33.09
C GLY A 324 24.85 -12.94 -31.62
N GLY A 325 25.64 -12.11 -30.93
CA GLY A 325 25.90 -12.24 -29.49
C GLY A 325 24.66 -12.12 -28.61
N THR A 326 24.73 -12.65 -27.39
CA THR A 326 23.57 -12.69 -26.46
C THR A 326 23.02 -11.30 -26.13
N SER A 327 23.87 -10.26 -26.09
CA SER A 327 23.41 -8.89 -25.88
C SER A 327 22.62 -8.33 -27.07
N GLN A 328 23.00 -8.66 -28.31
CA GLN A 328 22.25 -8.22 -29.49
C GLN A 328 20.85 -8.84 -29.53
N LEU A 329 20.73 -10.12 -29.16
CA LEU A 329 19.44 -10.80 -29.02
C LEU A 329 18.55 -10.15 -27.95
N LEU A 330 19.14 -9.79 -26.81
CA LEU A 330 18.43 -9.06 -25.75
C LEU A 330 17.95 -7.68 -26.24
N TRP A 331 18.77 -6.93 -26.97
CA TRP A 331 18.39 -5.64 -27.55
C TRP A 331 17.25 -5.77 -28.57
N GLN A 332 17.28 -6.79 -29.43
CA GLN A 332 16.20 -7.06 -30.39
C GLN A 332 14.90 -7.41 -29.66
N HIS A 333 14.98 -8.25 -28.64
CA HIS A 333 13.84 -8.62 -27.81
C HIS A 333 13.24 -7.39 -27.12
N LEU A 334 14.08 -6.60 -26.45
CA LEU A 334 13.72 -5.35 -25.78
C LEU A 334 13.02 -4.38 -26.74
N SER A 335 13.58 -4.18 -27.94
CA SER A 335 12.97 -3.33 -28.96
C SER A 335 11.51 -3.70 -29.21
N SER A 336 11.25 -4.99 -29.41
CA SER A 336 9.90 -5.48 -29.69
C SER A 336 8.96 -5.34 -28.47
N GLN A 337 9.50 -5.55 -27.28
CA GLN A 337 8.76 -5.58 -26.02
C GLN A 337 8.33 -4.17 -25.58
N LEU A 338 9.24 -3.20 -25.66
CA LEU A 338 8.98 -1.81 -25.30
C LEU A 338 7.93 -1.18 -26.22
N ILE A 339 8.01 -1.44 -27.54
CA ILE A 339 7.00 -0.96 -28.50
C ILE A 339 5.61 -1.39 -28.05
N PHE A 340 5.43 -2.67 -27.68
CA PHE A 340 4.13 -3.18 -27.26
C PHE A 340 3.60 -2.45 -26.03
N PHE A 341 4.37 -2.38 -24.93
CA PHE A 341 3.88 -1.80 -23.68
C PHE A 341 3.64 -0.29 -23.77
N VAL A 342 4.43 0.44 -24.56
CA VAL A 342 4.23 1.88 -24.74
C VAL A 342 3.08 2.14 -25.72
N LEU A 343 2.94 1.36 -26.80
CA LEU A 343 1.85 1.51 -27.78
C LEU A 343 0.47 1.31 -27.15
N PHE A 344 0.32 0.32 -26.27
CA PHE A 344 -0.91 0.07 -25.50
C PHE A 344 -1.04 0.96 -24.24
N GLN A 345 -0.15 1.93 -24.05
CA GLN A 345 -0.16 2.89 -22.95
C GLN A 345 -0.05 2.26 -21.54
N PHE A 346 0.59 1.10 -21.45
CA PHE A 346 0.96 0.48 -20.18
C PHE A 346 2.21 1.12 -19.56
N ALA A 347 3.10 1.65 -20.39
CA ALA A 347 4.27 2.41 -19.99
C ALA A 347 4.30 3.79 -20.66
N SER A 348 4.84 4.80 -19.98
CA SER A 348 4.97 6.14 -20.53
C SER A 348 6.38 6.40 -21.06
N PHE A 349 6.50 6.65 -22.37
CA PHE A 349 7.78 6.95 -23.02
C PHE A 349 8.58 8.10 -22.37
N PRO A 350 8.04 9.33 -22.19
CA PRO A 350 8.81 10.42 -21.60
C PRO A 350 9.33 10.09 -20.20
N HIS A 351 8.52 9.41 -19.39
CA HIS A 351 8.91 9.05 -18.03
C HIS A 351 9.94 7.92 -17.99
N MET A 352 9.82 6.92 -18.88
CA MET A 352 10.85 5.90 -19.06
C MET A 352 12.19 6.52 -19.42
N VAL A 353 12.20 7.45 -20.38
CA VAL A 353 13.44 8.11 -20.84
C VAL A 353 14.08 8.94 -19.72
N LEU A 354 13.28 9.67 -18.94
CA LEU A 354 13.79 10.43 -17.79
C LEU A 354 14.31 9.52 -16.67
N SER A 355 13.60 8.44 -16.35
CA SER A 355 14.05 7.45 -15.36
C SER A 355 15.33 6.76 -15.81
N LEU A 356 15.42 6.41 -17.10
CA LEU A 356 16.61 5.82 -17.70
C LEU A 356 17.80 6.77 -17.61
N HIS A 357 17.60 8.06 -17.93
CA HIS A 357 18.65 9.08 -17.76
C HIS A 357 19.15 9.14 -16.31
N GLN A 358 18.25 9.15 -15.33
CA GLN A 358 18.63 9.15 -13.91
C GLN A 358 19.43 7.90 -13.52
N LYS A 359 19.03 6.71 -14.01
CA LYS A 359 19.74 5.47 -13.69
C LYS A 359 21.09 5.35 -14.40
N LEU A 360 21.25 5.90 -15.60
CA LEU A 360 22.50 5.87 -16.37
C LEU A 360 23.49 6.98 -15.98
N ALA A 361 23.00 8.10 -15.45
CA ALA A 361 23.85 9.22 -15.06
C ALA A 361 24.94 8.78 -14.08
N GLY A 362 26.20 9.07 -14.42
CA GLY A 362 27.37 8.72 -13.59
C GLY A 362 27.84 7.27 -13.66
N ARG A 363 27.18 6.38 -14.43
CA ARG A 363 27.61 4.98 -14.58
C ARG A 363 28.63 4.73 -15.70
N GLY A 364 28.77 5.64 -16.65
CA GLY A 364 29.74 5.53 -17.74
C GLY A 364 29.47 4.40 -18.76
N LEU A 365 28.22 3.95 -18.88
CA LEU A 365 27.81 2.89 -19.81
C LEU A 365 27.55 3.49 -21.21
N ILE A 366 28.45 3.30 -22.17
CA ILE A 366 28.46 3.98 -23.47
C ILE A 366 28.47 2.98 -24.64
N LYS A 367 29.03 1.78 -24.51
CA LYS A 367 29.15 0.81 -25.62
C LYS A 367 27.80 0.41 -26.22
N GLY A 368 26.75 0.30 -25.38
CA GLY A 368 25.39 -0.06 -25.83
C GLY A 368 24.55 1.09 -26.39
N ARG A 369 25.10 2.32 -26.50
CA ARG A 369 24.31 3.53 -26.81
C ARG A 369 23.55 3.47 -28.14
N ASP A 370 24.17 2.93 -29.18
CA ASP A 370 23.56 2.88 -30.52
C ASP A 370 22.39 1.88 -30.56
N HIS A 371 22.51 0.77 -29.81
CA HIS A 371 21.40 -0.18 -29.62
C HIS A 371 20.25 0.43 -28.82
N LEU A 372 20.55 1.20 -27.76
CA LEU A 372 19.54 1.93 -27.01
C LEU A 372 18.82 2.94 -27.91
N MET A 373 19.55 3.73 -28.68
CA MET A 373 18.95 4.71 -29.60
C MET A 373 18.14 4.03 -30.71
N TRP A 374 18.58 2.87 -31.19
CA TRP A 374 17.79 2.05 -32.10
C TRP A 374 16.44 1.64 -31.48
N VAL A 375 16.44 1.16 -30.23
CA VAL A 375 15.22 0.79 -29.51
C VAL A 375 14.27 1.99 -29.35
N LEU A 376 14.80 3.15 -28.95
CA LEU A 376 14.00 4.37 -28.79
C LEU A 376 13.47 4.88 -30.15
N LEU A 377 14.28 4.79 -31.21
CA LEU A 377 13.90 5.19 -32.56
C LEU A 377 12.67 4.44 -33.06
N GLN A 378 12.55 3.13 -32.79
CA GLN A 378 11.39 2.35 -33.24
C GLN A 378 10.09 2.93 -32.72
N PHE A 379 10.06 3.36 -31.45
CA PHE A 379 8.88 3.98 -30.88
C PHE A 379 8.65 5.40 -31.43
N ILE A 380 9.70 6.22 -31.50
CA ILE A 380 9.60 7.60 -31.99
C ILE A 380 9.10 7.62 -33.43
N SER A 381 9.76 6.88 -34.33
CA SER A 381 9.40 6.83 -35.75
C SER A 381 7.94 6.39 -35.97
N GLY A 382 7.47 5.41 -35.20
CA GLY A 382 6.11 4.86 -35.34
C GLY A 382 4.99 5.68 -34.67
N SER A 383 5.29 6.51 -33.67
CA SER A 383 4.29 7.21 -32.85
C SER A 383 4.33 8.74 -32.91
N ILE A 384 5.43 9.34 -33.39
CA ILE A 384 5.64 10.80 -33.37
C ILE A 384 4.57 11.60 -34.11
N GLN A 385 3.91 11.01 -35.11
CA GLN A 385 2.85 11.69 -35.85
C GLN A 385 1.57 11.90 -35.02
N LYS A 386 1.28 11.00 -34.07
CA LYS A 386 0.04 10.99 -33.29
C LYS A 386 0.19 11.59 -31.89
N ASN A 387 1.42 11.73 -31.41
CA ASN A 387 1.76 12.18 -30.07
C ASN A 387 2.32 13.61 -30.08
N ALA A 388 2.30 14.27 -28.93
CA ALA A 388 2.84 15.61 -28.79
C ALA A 388 4.38 15.59 -28.88
N LEU A 389 4.97 16.60 -29.52
CA LEU A 389 6.43 16.73 -29.62
C LEU A 389 7.11 16.70 -28.23
N ALA A 390 6.48 17.30 -27.22
CA ALA A 390 6.97 17.37 -25.84
C ALA A 390 7.26 15.99 -25.21
N ASP A 391 6.51 14.95 -25.61
CA ASP A 391 6.67 13.60 -25.07
C ASP A 391 8.02 12.96 -25.48
N PHE A 392 8.65 13.47 -26.54
CA PHE A 392 9.89 12.93 -27.10
C PHE A 392 11.13 13.75 -26.77
N LEU A 393 10.97 15.01 -26.34
CA LEU A 393 12.08 15.89 -25.96
C LEU A 393 13.01 15.33 -24.87
N PRO A 394 12.57 14.51 -23.90
CA PRO A 394 13.48 13.91 -22.92
C PRO A 394 14.66 13.13 -23.53
N VAL A 395 14.55 12.65 -24.77
CA VAL A 395 15.63 11.93 -25.47
C VAL A 395 16.85 12.82 -25.70
N MET A 396 16.66 14.15 -25.79
CA MET A 396 17.76 15.12 -25.87
C MET A 396 18.72 15.01 -24.69
N LYS A 397 18.19 14.81 -23.48
CA LYS A 397 19.03 14.63 -22.29
C LYS A 397 19.83 13.33 -22.32
N LEU A 398 19.26 12.26 -22.88
CA LEU A 398 19.99 11.00 -23.05
C LEU A 398 21.11 11.12 -24.08
N PHE A 399 20.89 11.88 -25.15
CA PHE A 399 21.96 12.15 -26.12
C PHE A 399 23.14 12.87 -25.47
N ASP A 400 22.88 13.96 -24.74
CA ASP A 400 23.93 14.73 -24.05
C ASP A 400 24.73 13.86 -23.06
N LEU A 401 24.08 12.85 -22.47
CA LEU A 401 24.71 11.91 -21.54
C LEU A 401 25.56 10.83 -22.24
N LEU A 402 25.07 10.27 -23.36
CA LEU A 402 25.66 9.07 -23.98
C LEU A 402 26.60 9.36 -25.15
N TYR A 403 26.56 10.58 -25.70
CA TYR A 403 27.43 11.03 -26.78
C TYR A 403 28.25 12.24 -26.32
N PRO A 404 29.26 12.04 -25.44
CA PRO A 404 30.07 13.15 -24.89
C PRO A 404 31.05 13.76 -25.91
N GLU A 405 31.15 13.18 -27.09
CA GLU A 405 32.10 13.55 -28.14
C GLU A 405 31.79 14.93 -28.71
N LYS A 406 32.81 15.81 -28.75
CA LYS A 406 32.71 17.15 -29.37
C LYS A 406 33.04 17.12 -30.86
N GLU A 407 33.80 16.11 -31.27
CA GLU A 407 34.22 15.89 -32.66
C GLU A 407 33.12 15.17 -33.46
N TYR A 408 33.29 15.11 -34.77
CA TYR A 408 32.35 14.42 -35.64
C TYR A 408 32.42 12.92 -35.45
N ILE A 409 31.27 12.27 -35.29
CA ILE A 409 31.16 10.82 -35.27
C ILE A 409 31.35 10.32 -36.72
N PRO A 410 32.28 9.39 -36.97
CA PRO A 410 32.57 8.89 -38.30
C PRO A 410 31.40 8.06 -38.85
N VAL A 411 31.15 8.18 -40.15
CA VAL A 411 30.11 7.41 -40.84
C VAL A 411 30.41 5.91 -40.75
N PRO A 412 29.47 5.07 -40.28
CA PRO A 412 29.67 3.64 -40.17
C PRO A 412 29.68 2.97 -41.55
N ASP A 413 30.24 1.75 -41.63
CA ASP A 413 30.20 0.93 -42.85
C ASP A 413 28.76 0.52 -43.18
N ILE A 414 28.18 1.14 -44.21
CA ILE A 414 26.80 0.95 -44.66
C ILE A 414 26.51 -0.48 -45.16
N ASN A 415 27.53 -1.28 -45.45
CA ASN A 415 27.35 -2.67 -45.87
C ASN A 415 27.05 -3.59 -44.67
N LYS A 416 27.24 -3.12 -43.44
CA LYS A 416 26.94 -3.87 -42.21
C LYS A 416 25.55 -3.50 -41.68
N PRO A 417 24.74 -4.46 -41.20
CA PRO A 417 23.42 -4.17 -40.65
C PRO A 417 23.48 -3.26 -39.42
N GLN A 418 24.58 -3.31 -38.65
CA GLN A 418 24.82 -2.46 -37.48
C GLN A 418 24.87 -0.96 -37.81
N SER A 419 25.11 -0.59 -39.08
CA SER A 419 25.05 0.82 -39.51
C SER A 419 23.71 1.47 -39.18
N THR A 420 22.61 0.72 -39.28
CA THR A 420 21.26 1.21 -38.92
C THR A 420 21.16 1.64 -37.46
N HIS A 421 21.87 0.96 -36.55
CA HIS A 421 21.90 1.32 -35.13
C HIS A 421 22.77 2.55 -34.91
N ALA A 422 23.93 2.65 -35.56
CA ALA A 422 24.81 3.82 -35.47
C ALA A 422 24.16 5.10 -36.06
N PHE A 423 23.34 4.97 -37.09
CA PHE A 423 22.53 6.07 -37.63
C PHE A 423 21.29 6.40 -36.79
N ALA A 424 20.91 5.55 -35.82
CA ALA A 424 19.63 5.68 -35.12
C ALA A 424 19.48 7.03 -34.42
N MET A 425 20.55 7.50 -33.78
CA MET A 425 20.58 8.80 -33.10
C MET A 425 20.28 9.97 -34.06
N THR A 426 20.92 9.96 -35.23
CA THR A 426 20.68 10.95 -36.29
C THR A 426 19.24 10.88 -36.80
N CYS A 427 18.71 9.66 -37.01
CA CYS A 427 17.33 9.47 -37.43
C CYS A 427 16.32 10.01 -36.41
N ILE A 428 16.55 9.82 -35.10
CA ILE A 428 15.71 10.41 -34.04
C ILE A 428 15.65 11.93 -34.21
N TRP A 429 16.80 12.58 -34.42
CA TRP A 429 16.87 14.03 -34.59
C TRP A 429 16.14 14.51 -35.83
N ILE A 430 16.26 13.78 -36.95
CA ILE A 430 15.51 14.09 -38.19
C ILE A 430 14.00 14.02 -37.93
N HIS A 431 13.52 13.00 -37.21
CA HIS A 431 12.10 12.88 -36.84
C HIS A 431 11.63 14.04 -35.96
N LEU A 432 12.40 14.40 -34.93
CA LEU A 432 12.08 15.53 -34.04
C LEU A 432 12.05 16.86 -34.79
N ASN A 433 13.04 17.12 -35.65
CA ASN A 433 13.12 18.33 -36.45
C ASN A 433 11.94 18.45 -37.44
N ARG A 434 11.63 17.37 -38.17
CA ARG A 434 10.46 17.34 -39.06
C ARG A 434 9.15 17.59 -38.31
N LYS A 435 8.97 17.01 -37.11
CA LYS A 435 7.77 17.23 -36.29
C LYS A 435 7.68 18.69 -35.80
N ALA A 436 8.78 19.28 -35.35
CA ALA A 436 8.84 20.68 -34.94
C ALA A 436 8.49 21.65 -36.09
N GLN A 437 8.98 21.36 -37.30
CA GLN A 437 8.65 22.11 -38.52
C GLN A 437 7.17 21.99 -38.88
N ASN A 438 6.61 20.77 -38.88
CA ASN A 438 5.22 20.54 -39.23
C ASN A 438 4.24 21.18 -38.24
N ASP A 439 4.58 21.18 -36.95
CA ASP A 439 3.74 21.76 -35.90
C ASP A 439 3.89 23.30 -35.79
N ASN A 440 4.66 23.97 -36.68
CA ASN A 440 5.02 25.39 -36.61
C ASN A 440 5.48 25.82 -35.20
N SER A 441 6.18 24.91 -34.52
CA SER A 441 6.62 25.13 -33.15
C SER A 441 7.71 26.21 -33.12
N LYS A 442 7.63 27.15 -32.16
CA LYS A 442 8.70 28.15 -31.92
C LYS A 442 10.05 27.51 -31.52
N LEU A 443 10.03 26.24 -31.11
CA LEU A 443 11.21 25.45 -30.77
C LEU A 443 11.87 24.90 -32.04
N GLN A 444 12.99 25.50 -32.45
CA GLN A 444 13.89 24.88 -33.42
C GLN A 444 14.76 23.84 -32.72
N ILE A 445 14.84 22.63 -33.29
CA ILE A 445 15.68 21.54 -32.79
C ILE A 445 16.85 21.37 -33.78
N PRO A 446 17.97 22.08 -33.58
CA PRO A 446 19.13 21.98 -34.47
C PRO A 446 19.81 20.63 -34.33
N ILE A 447 20.47 20.19 -35.40
CA ILE A 447 21.25 18.95 -35.41
C ILE A 447 22.57 19.17 -34.65
N PRO A 448 22.92 18.31 -33.68
CA PRO A 448 24.16 18.39 -32.94
C PRO A 448 25.37 18.32 -33.86
N HIS A 449 26.42 19.05 -33.49
CA HIS A 449 27.66 19.12 -34.24
C HIS A 449 28.25 17.72 -34.51
N SER A 450 28.26 16.85 -33.50
CA SER A 450 28.81 15.49 -33.59
C SER A 450 28.09 14.59 -34.60
N LEU A 451 26.81 14.84 -34.91
CA LEU A 451 25.99 14.02 -35.83
C LEU A 451 25.97 14.56 -37.27
N ARG A 452 26.71 15.64 -37.56
CA ARG A 452 26.65 16.34 -38.85
C ARG A 452 27.04 15.46 -40.04
N LEU A 453 28.11 14.67 -39.93
CA LEU A 453 28.55 13.78 -41.01
C LEU A 453 27.51 12.71 -41.35
N HIS A 454 26.88 12.12 -40.33
CA HIS A 454 25.78 11.16 -40.54
C HIS A 454 24.59 11.81 -41.26
N HIS A 455 24.25 13.05 -40.89
CA HIS A 455 23.16 13.78 -41.52
C HIS A 455 23.48 14.13 -42.98
N GLU A 456 24.68 14.65 -43.26
CA GLU A 456 25.11 14.98 -44.62
C GLU A 456 25.15 13.75 -45.53
N SER A 457 25.65 12.60 -45.03
CA SER A 457 25.62 11.32 -45.74
C SER A 457 24.19 10.87 -46.07
N ALA A 458 23.30 10.87 -45.07
CA ALA A 458 21.91 10.43 -45.27
C ALA A 458 21.13 11.32 -46.26
N PHE A 459 21.44 12.62 -46.29
CA PHE A 459 20.86 13.55 -47.26
C PHE A 459 21.45 13.36 -48.67
N ALA A 460 22.76 13.16 -48.80
CA ALA A 460 23.41 12.93 -50.08
C ALA A 460 22.85 11.68 -50.79
N ASP A 461 22.63 10.60 -50.04
CA ASP A 461 22.08 9.34 -50.59
C ASP A 461 20.58 9.47 -50.95
N CYS A 462 19.80 10.22 -50.15
CA CYS A 462 18.42 10.56 -50.50
C CYS A 462 18.33 11.31 -51.84
N PHE A 463 19.27 12.20 -52.14
CA PHE A 463 19.31 12.93 -53.41
C PHE A 463 19.80 12.07 -54.58
N GLN A 464 20.69 11.08 -54.35
CA GLN A 464 21.10 10.15 -55.41
C GLN A 464 19.94 9.26 -55.89
N ILE A 465 19.04 8.83 -55.00
CA ILE A 465 17.86 8.01 -55.38
C ILE A 465 16.86 8.82 -56.22
N THR A 466 16.66 10.10 -55.93
CA THR A 466 15.80 10.98 -56.73
C THR A 466 16.42 11.32 -58.10
N CYS A 467 17.75 11.43 -58.18
CA CYS A 467 18.45 11.71 -59.44
C CYS A 467 18.63 10.48 -60.36
N MET A 468 18.44 9.25 -59.87
CA MET A 468 18.43 8.04 -60.71
C MET A 468 17.05 7.71 -61.33
N GLY A 469 15.99 8.43 -60.95
CA GLY A 469 14.64 8.26 -61.51
C GLY A 469 14.42 8.86 -62.90
N ASP A 470 15.31 9.73 -63.37
CA ASP A 470 15.14 10.50 -64.62
C ASP A 470 16.10 10.07 -65.76
N LEU A 471 16.63 8.85 -65.70
CA LEU A 471 17.52 8.30 -66.74
C LEU A 471 16.98 7.02 -67.40
N THR A 472 15.66 6.92 -67.60
CA THR A 472 15.11 6.05 -68.65
C THR A 472 13.83 6.67 -69.18
N HIS A 473 13.92 7.49 -70.24
CA HIS A 473 12.94 7.57 -71.33
C HIS A 473 13.28 8.73 -72.27
N THR A 474 13.94 8.41 -73.39
CA THR A 474 13.57 8.96 -74.71
C THR A 474 14.16 8.04 -75.79
N PRO A 475 13.36 7.57 -76.77
CA PRO A 475 13.90 7.06 -78.03
C PRO A 475 14.56 8.16 -78.86
#